data_AF-A0A2I0KKU9-F1
#
_entry.id   AF-A0A2I0KKU9-F1
#
_cell.length_a   1.000
_cell.length_b   1.000
_cell.length_c   1.000
_cell.angle_alpha   90.00
_cell.angle_beta   90.00
_cell.angle_gamma   90.00
#
_symmetry.space_group_name_H-M   'P 1'
#
loop_
_entity.id
_entity.type
_entity.pdbx_description
1 polymer ?
#
loop_
_entity_poly.entity_id
_entity_poly.type
_entity_poly.pdbx_seq_one_letter_code
_entity_poly.pdbx_strand_id
1 'polypeptide(L)'
;MQGGIAGFSDHLKHHADTVSRIIRIFRGNKNSALSHLSKCLYHVHFGNNDYISNYFDTKHFSTSHRYNEELFADLLIQTYRERIRVGD
;
A
#
# COMPACT_ATOMS: atom_id res chain seq x y z
N MET A 1 -1.62 2.42 -11.02
CA MET A 1 -0.88 3.69 -10.91
C MET A 1 0.49 3.44 -11.50
N GLN A 2 0.80 4.07 -12.63
CA GLN A 2 2.17 4.11 -13.16
C GLN A 2 2.78 5.38 -12.61
N GLY A 3 3.62 5.21 -11.59
CA GLY A 3 4.50 6.21 -10.99
C GLY A 3 5.61 5.40 -10.33
N GLY A 4 6.86 5.66 -10.70
CA GLY A 4 8.02 4.80 -10.41
C GLY A 4 8.48 4.73 -8.94
N ILE A 5 7.58 5.01 -8.00
CA ILE A 5 7.80 4.89 -6.56
C ILE A 5 6.97 3.68 -6.11
N ALA A 6 7.60 2.72 -5.43
CA ALA A 6 6.96 1.48 -4.98
C ALA A 6 5.53 1.74 -4.51
N GLY A 7 4.54 1.23 -5.26
CA GLY A 7 3.15 1.57 -4.99
C GLY A 7 2.64 0.84 -3.76
N PHE A 8 1.45 1.21 -3.28
CA PHE A 8 0.85 0.52 -2.12
C PHE A 8 0.81 -1.02 -2.28
N SER A 9 0.60 -1.54 -3.50
CA SER A 9 0.68 -2.98 -3.78
C SER A 9 2.06 -3.59 -3.54
N ASP A 10 3.13 -2.85 -3.81
CA ASP A 10 4.49 -3.35 -3.57
C ASP A 10 4.83 -3.32 -2.08
N HIS A 11 4.34 -2.33 -1.35
CA HIS A 11 4.39 -2.32 0.11
C HIS A 11 3.66 -3.52 0.74
N LEU A 12 2.48 -3.90 0.21
CA LEU A 12 1.77 -5.10 0.66
C LEU A 12 2.57 -6.39 0.40
N LYS A 13 3.24 -6.50 -0.75
CA LYS A 13 4.13 -7.65 -1.05
C LYS A 13 5.30 -7.71 -0.06
N HIS A 14 5.99 -6.59 0.16
CA HIS A 14 7.08 -6.54 1.14
C HIS A 14 6.62 -6.87 2.57
N HIS A 15 5.40 -6.47 2.93
CA HIS A 15 4.81 -6.86 4.19
C HIS A 15 4.56 -8.39 4.27
N ALA A 16 4.00 -9.00 3.23
CA ALA A 16 3.81 -10.45 3.15
C ALA A 16 5.14 -11.23 3.24
N ASP A 17 6.20 -10.73 2.61
CA ASP A 17 7.55 -11.28 2.73
C ASP A 17 8.07 -11.18 4.17
N THR A 18 7.82 -10.06 4.84
CA THR A 18 8.19 -9.83 6.24
C THR A 18 7.45 -10.80 7.16
N VAL A 19 6.14 -10.99 6.97
CA VAL A 19 5.32 -11.97 7.70
C VAL A 19 5.88 -13.40 7.49
N SER A 20 6.20 -13.76 6.25
CA SER A 20 6.79 -15.07 5.92
C SER A 20 8.13 -15.29 6.61
N ARG A 21 8.98 -14.26 6.68
CA ARG A 21 10.25 -14.30 7.42
C ARG A 21 10.03 -14.47 8.92
N ILE A 22 9.05 -13.79 9.50
CA ILE A 22 8.71 -13.92 10.93
C ILE A 22 8.24 -15.36 11.22
N ILE A 23 7.38 -15.95 10.39
CA ILE A 23 6.98 -17.36 10.54
C ILE A 23 8.20 -18.29 10.53
N ARG A 24 9.20 -18.04 9.67
CA ARG A 24 10.45 -18.80 9.64
C ARG A 24 11.28 -18.63 10.92
N ILE A 25 11.34 -17.43 11.50
CA ILE A 25 12.02 -17.17 12.79
C ILE A 25 11.40 -18.02 13.90
N PHE A 26 10.07 -18.17 13.92
CA PHE A 26 9.34 -19.07 14.82
C PHE A 26 9.39 -20.55 14.40
N ARG A 27 10.37 -20.95 13.56
CA ARG A 27 10.57 -22.32 13.06
C ARG A 27 9.32 -22.92 12.41
N GLY A 28 8.50 -22.10 11.77
CA GLY A 28 7.26 -22.53 11.13
C GLY A 28 6.04 -22.60 12.05
N ASN A 29 6.18 -22.29 13.36
CA ASN A 29 5.04 -22.21 14.26
C ASN A 29 4.21 -20.95 13.96
N LYS A 30 3.19 -21.12 13.12
CA LYS A 30 2.29 -20.05 12.70
C LYS A 30 1.54 -19.42 13.87
N ASN A 31 1.11 -20.18 14.87
CA ASN A 31 0.34 -19.65 16.00
C ASN A 31 1.18 -18.66 16.83
N SER A 32 2.43 -19.01 17.13
CA SER A 32 3.34 -18.11 17.85
C SER A 32 3.71 -16.88 17.02
N ALA A 33 3.95 -17.05 15.72
CA ALA A 33 4.24 -15.94 14.81
C ALA A 33 3.06 -14.96 14.70
N LEU A 34 1.83 -15.47 14.52
CA LEU A 34 0.61 -14.66 14.45
C LEU A 34 0.31 -13.97 15.79
N SER A 35 0.55 -14.64 16.92
CA SER A 35 0.44 -14.02 18.25
C SER A 35 1.46 -12.91 18.49
N HIS A 36 2.63 -12.97 17.83
CA HIS A 36 3.60 -11.89 17.86
C HIS A 36 3.17 -10.74 16.93
N LEU A 37 2.78 -11.05 15.70
CA LEU A 37 2.32 -10.07 14.70
C LEU A 37 1.07 -9.31 15.15
N SER A 38 0.20 -9.91 15.97
CA SER A 38 -0.99 -9.26 16.51
C SER A 38 -0.69 -8.17 17.54
N LYS A 39 0.55 -8.11 18.05
CA LYS A 39 1.03 -7.05 18.96
C LYS A 39 1.65 -5.88 18.20
N CYS A 40 1.87 -6.01 16.89
CA CYS A 40 2.45 -4.96 16.08
C CYS A 40 1.41 -3.87 15.80
N LEU A 41 1.86 -2.61 15.85
CA LEU A 41 1.08 -1.48 15.35
C LEU A 41 1.31 -1.36 13.84
N TYR A 42 0.24 -1.45 13.06
CA TYR A 42 0.27 -1.21 11.62
C TYR A 42 -0.20 0.20 11.32
N HIS A 43 0.63 0.96 10.62
CA HIS A 43 0.30 2.30 10.20
C HIS A 43 0.62 2.45 8.71
N VAL A 44 -0.35 2.97 7.96
CA VAL A 44 -0.24 3.18 6.52
C VAL A 44 -0.30 4.68 6.26
N HIS A 45 0.73 5.22 5.62
CA HIS A 45 0.76 6.61 5.20
C HIS A 45 0.49 6.69 3.70
N PHE A 46 -0.34 7.65 3.32
CA PHE A 46 -0.53 8.10 1.94
C PHE A 46 -0.05 9.55 1.87
N GLY A 47 0.62 9.93 0.79
CA GLY A 47 1.19 11.27 0.74
C GLY A 47 1.53 11.77 -0.64
N ASN A 48 2.55 12.62 -0.71
CA ASN A 48 2.94 13.31 -1.95
C ASN A 48 3.16 12.34 -3.10
N ASN A 49 3.82 11.22 -2.87
CA ASN A 49 4.15 10.25 -3.92
C ASN A 49 2.92 9.53 -4.49
N ASP A 50 1.81 9.55 -3.76
CA ASP A 50 0.55 8.95 -4.17
C ASP A 50 -0.36 9.95 -4.88
N TYR A 51 -0.53 11.13 -4.29
CA TYR A 51 -1.44 12.16 -4.79
C TYR A 51 -0.69 13.23 -5.59
N ILE A 52 0.15 14.02 -4.93
CA ILE A 52 0.73 15.25 -5.51
C ILE A 52 1.61 14.93 -6.73
N SER A 53 2.59 14.05 -6.57
CA SER A 53 3.54 13.67 -7.63
C SER A 53 2.81 13.02 -8.80
N ASN A 54 1.80 12.19 -8.53
CA ASN A 54 1.06 11.53 -9.61
C ASN A 54 0.07 12.47 -10.30
N TYR A 55 -0.49 13.47 -9.62
CA TYR A 55 -1.53 14.36 -10.17
C TYR A 55 -0.96 15.62 -10.82
N PHE A 56 -0.05 16.32 -10.13
CA PHE A 56 0.45 17.63 -10.56
C PHE A 56 1.70 17.53 -11.45
N ASP A 57 2.39 16.39 -11.52
CA ASP A 57 3.48 16.20 -12.49
C ASP A 57 2.96 15.82 -13.88
N THR A 58 2.49 16.85 -14.57
CA THR A 58 1.86 16.72 -15.90
C THR A 58 2.83 16.35 -17.01
N LYS A 59 4.15 16.45 -16.78
CA LYS A 59 5.17 16.06 -17.75
C LYS A 59 5.34 14.55 -17.85
N HIS A 60 5.10 13.84 -16.74
CA HIS A 60 5.28 12.39 -16.66
C HIS A 60 3.95 11.64 -16.55
N PHE A 61 2.89 12.27 -16.03
CA PHE A 61 1.60 11.62 -15.81
C PHE A 61 0.45 12.41 -16.44
N SER A 62 -0.51 11.68 -17.02
CA SER A 62 -1.71 12.24 -17.65
C SER A 62 -2.94 12.27 -16.74
N THR A 63 -2.76 12.00 -15.45
CA THR A 63 -3.80 11.97 -14.40
C THR A 63 -4.63 13.24 -14.34
N SER A 64 -4.01 14.42 -14.25
CA SER A 64 -4.69 15.72 -14.22
C SER A 64 -5.37 16.11 -15.54
N HIS A 65 -5.02 15.44 -16.65
CA HIS A 65 -5.75 15.58 -17.91
C HIS A 65 -7.00 14.67 -17.96
N ARG A 66 -7.07 13.66 -17.10
CA ARG A 66 -8.11 12.61 -17.11
C ARG A 66 -9.12 12.75 -15.98
N TYR A 67 -8.69 13.31 -14.84
CA TYR A 67 -9.48 13.47 -13.63
C TYR A 67 -9.28 14.87 -13.10
N ASN A 68 -10.33 15.45 -12.51
CA ASN A 68 -10.13 16.59 -11.62
C ASN A 68 -9.60 16.12 -10.26
N GLU A 69 -9.28 17.07 -9.38
CA GLU A 69 -8.62 16.81 -8.10
C GLU A 69 -9.46 15.89 -7.20
N GLU A 70 -10.78 16.15 -7.13
CA GLU A 70 -11.73 15.39 -6.31
C GLU A 70 -11.87 13.95 -6.81
N LEU A 71 -12.10 13.76 -8.11
CA LEU A 71 -12.24 12.43 -8.70
C LEU A 71 -10.97 11.60 -8.56
N PHE A 72 -9.80 12.23 -8.62
CA PHE A 72 -8.54 11.54 -8.39
C PHE A 72 -8.36 11.16 -6.91
N ALA A 73 -8.76 12.02 -5.98
CA ALA A 73 -8.75 11.71 -4.55
C ALA A 73 -9.66 10.53 -4.23
N ASP A 74 -10.88 10.53 -4.77
CA ASP A 74 -11.86 9.45 -4.59
C ASP A 74 -11.35 8.13 -5.16
N LEU A 75 -10.74 8.15 -6.35
CA LEU A 75 -10.13 6.97 -6.97
C LEU A 75 -9.01 6.39 -6.10
N LEU A 76 -8.16 7.24 -5.53
CA LEU A 76 -7.09 6.81 -4.62
C LEU A 76 -7.67 6.19 -3.35
N ILE A 77 -8.65 6.84 -2.70
CA ILE A 77 -9.34 6.32 -1.52
C ILE A 77 -9.99 4.96 -1.81
N GLN A 78 -10.69 4.83 -2.93
CA GLN A 78 -11.30 3.55 -3.33
C GLN A 78 -10.22 2.48 -3.51
N THR A 79 -9.14 2.80 -4.23
CA THR A 79 -8.02 1.87 -4.46
C THR A 79 -7.40 1.39 -3.14
N TYR A 80 -7.21 2.29 -2.17
CA TYR A 80 -6.67 1.91 -0.87
C TYR A 80 -7.64 1.07 -0.05
N ARG A 81 -8.94 1.41 -0.05
CA ARG A 81 -9.96 0.63 0.66
C ARG A 81 -10.02 -0.81 0.15
N GLU A 82 -9.97 -0.99 -1.17
CA GLU A 82 -9.95 -2.32 -1.79
C GLU A 82 -8.69 -3.08 -1.37
N ARG A 83 -7.52 -2.45 -1.45
CA ARG A 83 -6.24 -3.12 -1.18
C ARG A 83 -5.99 -3.42 0.30
N ILE A 84 -6.51 -2.61 1.22
CA ILE A 84 -6.44 -2.90 2.67
C ILE A 84 -7.38 -4.05 3.05
N ARG A 85 -8.55 -4.14 2.41
CA ARG A 85 -9.55 -5.16 2.73
C ARG A 85 -9.20 -6.56 2.23
N VAL A 86 -8.33 -6.71 1.24
CA VAL A 86 -7.93 -8.02 0.68
C VAL A 86 -6.94 -8.79 1.59
N GLY A 87 -6.88 -8.44 2.88
CA GLY A 87 -6.16 -9.20 3.90
C GLY A 87 -7.06 -10.15 4.67
N ASP A 88 -7.68 -11.11 3.98
CA ASP A 88 -8.34 -12.29 4.57
C ASP A 88 -7.65 -13.58 4.08
#